data_AF-A0A8J3DLS2-F1
#
_entry.id   AF-A0A8J3DLS2-F1
#
_cell.length_a   1.000
_cell.length_b   1.000
_cell.length_c   1.000
_cell.angle_alpha   90.00
_cell.angle_beta   90.00
_cell.angle_gamma   90.00
#
_symmetry.space_group_name_H-M   'P 1'
#
loop_
_entity.id
_entity.type
_entity.pdbx_description
1 polymer ?
#
loop_
_entity_poly.entity_id
_entity_poly.type
_entity_poly.pdbx_seq_one_letter_code
_entity_poly.pdbx_strand_id
1 'polypeptide(L)'
;MDRKKYYKFYDLIEPGDILLKSVSTNLNNRLTHAAQFFGKGPAHIVHAGIASSSGSIIETGGNGLGESAIVNIGKAETYDVFRCKMPEVAWEAYNVAQELVDKFGFNRERKITYRASGHKGSKLSIWNRKKSSGISIEYKMHSKLNYSSGASLFCSEFVVLCYQIALERFMTQGAVHEDLRRTFALESHCYNPAYLWRRLEKSACFDFLATCRDGRKIA
;
A
#
# COMPACT_ATOMS: atom_id res chain seq x y z
N MET A 1 -13.58 30.70 22.19
CA MET A 1 -13.45 29.24 22.31
C MET A 1 -13.56 28.67 20.90
N ASP A 2 -12.42 28.38 20.29
CA ASP A 2 -12.29 28.13 18.85
C ASP A 2 -12.82 26.73 18.48
N ARG A 3 -13.88 26.68 17.67
CA ARG A 3 -14.41 25.41 17.14
C ARG A 3 -13.47 24.92 16.04
N LYS A 4 -12.36 24.27 16.41
CA LYS A 4 -11.57 23.48 15.46
C LYS A 4 -12.52 22.48 14.80
N LYS A 5 -12.77 22.66 13.50
CA LYS A 5 -13.51 21.71 12.67
C LYS A 5 -12.75 20.38 12.72
N TYR A 6 -13.21 19.45 13.54
CA TYR A 6 -12.83 18.06 13.41
C TYR A 6 -13.50 17.57 12.12
N TYR A 7 -12.78 17.63 11.01
CA TYR A 7 -13.20 16.92 9.80
C TYR A 7 -13.29 15.44 10.17
N LYS A 8 -14.46 14.85 9.93
CA LYS A 8 -14.59 13.40 10.02
C LYS A 8 -13.65 12.83 8.97
N PHE A 9 -12.82 11.88 9.38
CA PHE A 9 -11.89 11.14 8.52
C PHE A 9 -12.57 10.58 7.27
N TYR A 10 -13.84 10.21 7.40
CA TYR A 10 -14.65 9.70 6.30
C TYR A 10 -14.86 10.72 5.17
N ASP A 11 -14.79 12.01 5.46
CA ASP A 11 -15.00 13.03 4.43
C ASP A 11 -13.66 13.42 3.77
N LEU A 12 -12.53 12.91 4.29
CA LEU A 12 -11.19 13.24 3.81
C LEU A 12 -10.63 12.16 2.89
N ILE A 13 -10.89 10.88 3.15
CA ILE A 13 -10.29 9.76 2.39
C ILE A 13 -11.05 9.51 1.10
N GLU A 14 -10.29 9.36 0.02
CA GLU A 14 -10.79 8.99 -1.30
C GLU A 14 -10.20 7.63 -1.74
N PRO A 15 -10.92 6.89 -2.61
CA PRO A 15 -10.39 5.67 -3.20
C PRO A 15 -9.05 5.93 -3.89
N GLY A 16 -8.06 5.08 -3.58
CA GLY A 16 -6.71 5.20 -4.09
C GLY A 16 -5.73 5.89 -3.13
N ASP A 17 -6.20 6.58 -2.10
CA ASP A 17 -5.31 7.11 -1.05
C ASP A 17 -4.51 5.98 -0.41
N ILE A 18 -3.24 6.25 -0.11
CA ILE A 18 -2.36 5.30 0.58
C ILE A 18 -2.51 5.51 2.08
N LEU A 19 -2.89 4.44 2.77
CA LEU A 19 -3.09 4.41 4.21
C LEU A 19 -1.93 3.67 4.87
N LEU A 20 -1.16 4.36 5.70
CA LEU A 20 -0.02 3.80 6.43
C LEU A 20 -0.34 3.70 7.92
N LYS A 21 -0.41 2.46 8.42
CA LYS A 21 -0.82 2.18 9.80
C LYS A 21 0.34 2.39 10.76
N SER A 22 0.08 3.21 11.77
CA SER A 22 0.94 3.55 12.88
C SER A 22 0.43 2.89 14.16
N VAL A 23 1.30 2.18 14.89
CA VAL A 23 0.98 1.63 16.22
C VAL A 23 1.69 2.42 17.31
N SER A 24 1.01 2.71 18.42
CA SER A 24 1.69 3.24 19.60
C SER A 24 2.72 2.23 20.11
N THR A 25 3.89 2.72 20.53
CA THR A 25 5.09 1.94 20.89
C THR A 25 4.91 0.88 21.97
N ASN A 26 3.74 0.81 22.62
CA ASN A 26 3.44 -0.13 23.70
C ASN A 26 2.79 -1.45 23.21
N LEU A 27 2.44 -1.57 21.93
CA LEU A 27 1.80 -2.77 21.38
C LEU A 27 2.72 -3.53 20.42
N ASN A 28 3.14 -4.72 20.86
CA ASN A 28 3.78 -5.81 20.10
C ASN A 28 5.14 -5.53 19.47
N ASN A 29 6.21 -5.78 20.24
CA ASN A 29 7.62 -5.86 19.81
C ASN A 29 7.84 -6.64 18.50
N ARG A 30 7.01 -7.64 18.16
CA ARG A 30 7.17 -8.43 16.93
C ARG A 30 6.90 -7.67 15.63
N LEU A 31 5.93 -6.75 15.61
CA LEU A 31 5.57 -5.98 14.40
C LEU A 31 6.56 -4.83 14.15
N THR A 32 7.00 -4.18 15.22
CA THR A 32 8.03 -3.13 15.19
C THR A 32 9.39 -3.66 14.73
N HIS A 33 9.76 -4.91 15.07
CA HIS A 33 11.00 -5.51 14.56
C HIS A 33 11.02 -5.68 13.04
N ALA A 34 9.88 -5.94 12.40
CA ALA A 34 9.79 -6.03 10.93
C ALA A 34 9.97 -4.65 10.26
N ALA A 35 9.45 -3.58 10.88
CA ALA A 35 9.62 -2.20 10.41
C ALA A 35 11.06 -1.67 10.61
N GLN A 36 11.79 -2.16 11.60
CA GLN A 36 13.14 -1.67 11.95
C GLN A 36 14.27 -2.29 11.12
N PHE A 37 14.09 -3.49 10.55
CA PHE A 37 15.21 -4.28 10.02
C PHE A 37 15.92 -3.69 8.78
N PHE A 38 15.33 -2.70 8.11
CA PHE A 38 15.89 -2.02 6.92
C PHE A 38 15.85 -0.49 7.03
N GLY A 39 15.84 0.02 8.27
CA GLY A 39 15.58 1.40 8.69
C GLY A 39 15.93 2.52 7.72
N LYS A 40 14.89 3.05 7.06
CA LYS A 40 14.89 4.34 6.36
C LYS A 40 13.46 4.94 6.44
N GLY A 41 12.86 5.02 7.62
CA GLY A 41 11.55 5.64 7.86
C GLY A 41 11.09 5.54 9.31
N PRO A 42 9.91 6.06 9.67
CA PRO A 42 9.43 6.07 11.05
C PRO A 42 9.11 4.66 11.54
N ALA A 43 9.73 4.23 12.64
CA ALA A 43 9.64 2.85 13.15
C ALA A 43 8.24 2.47 13.66
N HIS A 44 7.35 3.44 13.86
CA HIS A 44 5.98 3.20 14.30
C HIS A 44 5.04 2.80 13.16
N ILE A 45 5.46 2.96 11.89
CA ILE A 45 4.70 2.58 10.70
C ILE A 45 4.89 1.07 10.43
N VAL A 46 3.82 0.30 10.54
CA VAL A 46 3.88 -1.18 10.55
C VAL A 46 3.01 -1.84 9.49
N HIS A 47 2.10 -1.11 8.85
CA HIS A 47 1.22 -1.65 7.81
C HIS A 47 0.94 -0.63 6.72
N ALA A 48 0.48 -1.09 5.55
CA ALA A 48 0.13 -0.26 4.42
C ALA A 48 -1.04 -0.88 3.63
N GLY A 49 -1.93 -0.05 3.11
CA GLY A 49 -2.99 -0.46 2.20
C GLY A 49 -3.48 0.70 1.34
N ILE A 50 -4.45 0.41 0.50
CA ILE A 50 -5.11 1.39 -0.38
C ILE A 50 -6.52 1.60 0.13
N ALA A 51 -6.94 2.85 0.30
CA ALA A 51 -8.33 3.16 0.61
C ALA A 51 -9.24 2.71 -0.54
N SER A 52 -10.29 1.95 -0.23
CA SER A 52 -11.39 1.65 -1.16
C SER A 52 -12.56 2.61 -1.01
N SER A 53 -12.71 3.17 0.19
CA SER A 53 -13.69 4.19 0.51
C SER A 53 -13.21 4.97 1.72
N SER A 54 -14.03 5.93 2.13
CA SER A 54 -13.85 6.70 3.35
C SER A 54 -13.67 5.88 4.62
N GLY A 55 -14.22 4.65 4.66
CA GLY A 55 -14.24 3.80 5.85
C GLY A 55 -13.61 2.42 5.66
N SER A 56 -13.00 2.15 4.50
CA SER A 56 -12.49 0.83 4.16
C SER A 56 -11.10 0.89 3.50
N ILE A 57 -10.32 -0.16 3.74
CA ILE A 57 -8.97 -0.34 3.24
C ILE A 57 -8.84 -1.71 2.58
N ILE A 58 -8.22 -1.74 1.41
CA ILE A 58 -7.75 -2.97 0.77
C ILE A 58 -6.29 -3.15 1.16
N GLU A 59 -5.96 -4.30 1.73
CA GLU A 59 -4.62 -4.59 2.23
C GLU A 59 -4.32 -6.09 2.18
N THR A 60 -3.04 -6.44 2.29
CA THR A 60 -2.60 -7.81 2.57
C THR A 60 -2.27 -7.92 4.05
N GLY A 61 -3.13 -8.61 4.80
CA GLY A 61 -3.01 -8.81 6.26
C GLY A 61 -3.02 -10.29 6.64
N GLY A 62 -3.11 -10.61 7.94
CA GLY A 62 -3.02 -12.01 8.43
C GLY A 62 -3.93 -13.03 7.69
N ASN A 63 -5.06 -12.59 7.17
CA ASN A 63 -6.01 -13.40 6.40
C ASN A 63 -5.71 -13.49 4.89
N GLY A 64 -4.70 -12.77 4.40
CA GLY A 64 -4.39 -12.60 2.97
C GLY A 64 -4.85 -11.24 2.44
N LEU A 65 -4.97 -11.14 1.11
CA LEU A 65 -5.54 -9.98 0.44
C LEU A 65 -7.05 -9.89 0.68
N GLY A 66 -7.53 -8.72 1.10
CA GLY A 66 -8.95 -8.45 1.25
C GLY A 66 -9.22 -6.99 1.59
N GLU A 67 -10.51 -6.68 1.70
CA GLU A 67 -11.00 -5.37 2.14
C GLU A 67 -11.48 -5.47 3.60
N SER A 68 -11.13 -4.49 4.42
CA SER A 68 -11.52 -4.41 5.82
C SER A 68 -11.97 -3.00 6.19
N ALA A 69 -12.84 -2.91 7.20
CA ALA A 69 -13.34 -1.62 7.67
C ALA A 69 -12.31 -0.95 8.61
N ILE A 70 -12.03 0.33 8.40
CA ILE A 70 -11.08 1.12 9.21
C ILE A 70 -11.66 1.43 10.61
N VAL A 71 -12.98 1.30 10.79
CA VAL A 71 -13.72 1.59 12.05
C VAL A 71 -13.44 0.64 13.22
N ASN A 72 -12.95 -0.58 12.97
CA ASN A 72 -12.82 -1.61 14.01
C ASN A 72 -11.41 -1.70 14.61
N ILE A 73 -10.67 -0.61 14.52
CA ILE A 73 -9.26 -0.54 14.81
C ILE A 73 -9.15 -0.06 16.25
N GLY A 74 -8.54 -0.87 17.12
CA GLY A 74 -8.47 -0.58 18.54
C GLY A 74 -7.87 0.81 18.80
N LYS A 75 -8.23 1.44 19.94
CA LYS A 75 -7.90 2.83 20.36
C LYS A 75 -6.43 3.28 20.22
N ALA A 76 -5.50 2.36 19.93
CA ALA A 76 -4.07 2.57 19.90
C ALA A 76 -3.45 2.68 18.49
N GLU A 77 -4.22 2.52 17.42
CA GLU A 77 -3.70 2.53 16.06
C GLU A 77 -4.17 3.78 15.31
N THR A 78 -3.34 4.29 14.41
CA THR A 78 -3.58 5.50 13.62
C THR A 78 -3.19 5.26 12.18
N TYR A 79 -3.69 6.10 11.26
CA TYR A 79 -3.33 6.05 9.85
C TYR A 79 -2.79 7.39 9.38
N ASP A 80 -1.61 7.35 8.79
CA ASP A 80 -1.06 8.43 7.99
C ASP A 80 -1.61 8.28 6.56
N VAL A 81 -2.26 9.33 6.08
CA VAL A 81 -2.96 9.32 4.78
C VAL A 81 -2.14 10.12 3.77
N PHE A 82 -1.78 9.47 2.66
CA PHE A 82 -1.11 10.11 1.53
C PHE A 82 -2.00 10.05 0.29
N ARG A 83 -2.18 11.19 -0.36
CA ARG A 83 -2.93 11.32 -1.61
C ARG A 83 -2.02 11.55 -2.79
N CYS A 84 -2.25 10.82 -3.88
CA CYS A 84 -1.56 11.10 -5.14
C CYS A 84 -2.12 12.40 -5.75
N LYS A 85 -1.23 13.29 -6.20
CA LYS A 85 -1.59 14.52 -6.93
C LYS A 85 -2.12 14.26 -8.33
N MET A 86 -2.08 13.01 -8.80
CA MET A 86 -2.67 12.56 -10.06
C MET A 86 -3.87 11.67 -9.73
N PRO A 87 -5.09 12.24 -9.64
CA PRO A 87 -6.28 11.51 -9.22
C PRO A 87 -6.57 10.28 -10.09
N GLU A 88 -6.28 10.34 -11.38
CA GLU A 88 -6.48 9.26 -12.33
C GLU A 88 -5.60 8.05 -12.00
N VAL A 89 -4.35 8.29 -11.55
CA VAL A 89 -3.45 7.22 -11.13
C VAL A 89 -3.89 6.62 -9.80
N ALA A 90 -4.34 7.45 -8.85
CA ALA A 90 -4.88 6.95 -7.58
C ALA A 90 -6.13 6.08 -7.81
N TRP A 91 -7.05 6.56 -8.64
CA TRP A 91 -8.26 5.82 -9.02
C TRP A 91 -7.91 4.49 -9.70
N GLU A 92 -6.95 4.51 -10.62
CA GLU A 92 -6.52 3.28 -11.30
C GLU A 92 -5.81 2.31 -10.34
N ALA A 93 -5.02 2.81 -9.38
CA ALA A 93 -4.42 1.97 -8.34
C ALA A 93 -5.48 1.30 -7.47
N TYR A 94 -6.58 2.01 -7.16
CA TYR A 94 -7.75 1.44 -6.51
C TYR A 94 -8.43 0.36 -7.37
N ASN A 95 -8.66 0.61 -8.67
CA ASN A 95 -9.25 -0.39 -9.57
C ASN A 95 -8.41 -1.67 -9.62
N VAL A 96 -7.08 -1.52 -9.75
CA VAL A 96 -6.14 -2.65 -9.71
C VAL A 96 -6.26 -3.42 -8.39
N ALA A 97 -6.36 -2.72 -7.26
CA ALA A 97 -6.53 -3.35 -5.95
C ALA A 97 -7.83 -4.16 -5.87
N GLN A 98 -8.95 -3.62 -6.35
CA GLN A 98 -10.24 -4.32 -6.43
C GLN A 98 -10.17 -5.55 -7.34
N GLU A 99 -9.58 -5.42 -8.53
CA GLU A 99 -9.38 -6.57 -9.43
C GLU A 99 -8.57 -7.69 -8.78
N LEU A 100 -7.54 -7.34 -8.00
CA LEU A 100 -6.74 -8.32 -7.27
C LEU A 100 -7.53 -8.99 -6.14
N VAL A 101 -8.40 -8.27 -5.43
CA VAL A 101 -9.30 -8.85 -4.44
C VAL A 101 -10.30 -9.80 -5.10
N ASP A 102 -10.90 -9.38 -6.21
CA ASP A 102 -11.88 -10.18 -6.94
C ASP A 102 -11.28 -11.47 -7.47
N LYS A 103 -10.08 -11.40 -8.05
CA LYS A 103 -9.40 -12.54 -8.65
C LYS A 103 -8.67 -13.40 -7.61
N PHE A 104 -8.09 -12.79 -6.57
CA PHE A 104 -7.14 -13.44 -5.67
C PHE A 104 -7.30 -13.17 -4.17
N GLY A 105 -8.46 -12.69 -3.74
CA GLY A 105 -8.78 -12.46 -2.32
C GLY A 105 -8.79 -13.74 -1.47
N PHE A 106 -8.86 -13.58 -0.15
CA PHE A 106 -8.71 -14.68 0.82
C PHE A 106 -9.70 -15.85 0.65
N ASN A 107 -10.89 -15.61 0.06
CA ASN A 107 -11.90 -16.62 -0.22
C ASN A 107 -11.79 -17.24 -1.63
N ARG A 108 -10.71 -16.97 -2.36
CA ARG A 108 -10.50 -17.48 -3.73
C ARG A 108 -9.61 -18.72 -3.71
N GLU A 109 -9.82 -19.58 -4.72
CA GLU A 109 -9.03 -20.80 -4.91
C GLU A 109 -7.53 -20.49 -5.07
N ARG A 110 -7.22 -19.42 -5.81
CA ARG A 110 -5.88 -18.84 -5.91
C ARG A 110 -5.84 -17.59 -5.06
N LYS A 111 -5.23 -17.65 -3.88
CA LYS A 111 -5.18 -16.51 -2.95
C LYS A 111 -3.80 -15.84 -2.88
N ILE A 112 -3.81 -14.53 -2.75
CA ILE A 112 -2.66 -13.75 -2.29
C ILE A 112 -2.62 -13.81 -0.76
N THR A 113 -1.54 -14.35 -0.22
CA THR A 113 -1.31 -14.51 1.23
C THR A 113 -0.40 -13.41 1.77
N TYR A 114 -0.43 -13.19 3.09
CA TYR A 114 0.45 -12.23 3.75
C TYR A 114 1.75 -12.86 4.23
N ARG A 115 2.82 -12.05 4.23
CA ARG A 115 4.14 -12.43 4.74
C ARG A 115 4.56 -11.50 5.88
N ALA A 116 4.66 -12.07 7.10
CA ALA A 116 4.93 -11.30 8.32
C ALA A 116 6.41 -11.22 8.74
N SER A 117 7.31 -12.08 8.23
CA SER A 117 8.69 -12.17 8.73
C SER A 117 9.74 -12.25 7.63
N GLY A 118 10.83 -11.49 7.80
CA GLY A 118 12.02 -11.54 6.95
C GLY A 118 12.61 -12.94 6.91
N HIS A 119 12.80 -13.46 5.70
CA HIS A 119 13.87 -14.33 5.21
C HIS A 119 13.49 -14.75 3.78
N LYS A 120 14.39 -14.46 2.83
CA LYS A 120 14.43 -14.94 1.44
C LYS A 120 13.20 -14.65 0.57
N GLY A 121 13.32 -13.59 -0.23
CA GLY A 121 12.63 -13.35 -1.50
C GLY A 121 11.11 -13.22 -1.39
N SER A 122 10.58 -12.02 -1.63
CA SER A 122 9.23 -11.92 -2.19
C SER A 122 9.13 -12.97 -3.29
N LYS A 123 8.18 -13.91 -3.17
CA LYS A 123 7.98 -14.88 -4.24
C LYS A 123 7.63 -14.13 -5.51
N LEU A 124 6.98 -12.96 -5.42
CA LEU A 124 6.81 -11.96 -6.48
C LEU A 124 8.07 -11.09 -6.65
N SER A 125 9.26 -11.70 -6.79
CA SER A 125 10.43 -11.02 -7.38
C SER A 125 10.19 -10.75 -8.88
N ILE A 126 9.17 -9.95 -9.20
CA ILE A 126 8.88 -9.46 -10.55
C ILE A 126 10.00 -8.51 -11.01
N TRP A 127 10.76 -7.97 -10.04
CA TRP A 127 11.76 -6.93 -10.26
C TRP A 127 13.19 -7.45 -10.04
N ASN A 128 13.71 -8.18 -11.02
CA ASN A 128 15.14 -8.11 -11.31
C ASN A 128 15.32 -6.99 -12.35
N ARG A 129 16.05 -5.93 -12.02
CA ARG A 129 16.48 -4.83 -12.91
C ARG A 129 17.36 -5.29 -14.09
N LYS A 130 17.30 -6.55 -14.51
CA LYS A 130 17.94 -6.96 -15.76
C LYS A 130 16.97 -6.58 -16.87
N LYS A 131 17.30 -5.48 -17.56
CA LYS A 131 16.76 -5.01 -18.85
C LYS A 131 15.33 -5.44 -19.11
N SER A 132 14.39 -4.51 -18.98
CA SER A 132 13.04 -4.58 -19.53
C SER A 132 12.96 -5.44 -20.80
N SER A 133 12.66 -6.73 -20.64
CA SER A 133 11.82 -7.39 -21.62
C SER A 133 10.56 -6.53 -21.63
N GLY A 134 10.10 -6.07 -22.79
CA GLY A 134 8.93 -5.18 -22.96
C GLY A 134 7.60 -5.80 -22.51
N ILE A 135 7.64 -6.74 -21.57
CA ILE A 135 6.56 -7.46 -20.94
C ILE A 135 6.05 -6.63 -19.76
N SER A 136 4.75 -6.38 -19.75
CA SER A 136 4.10 -5.57 -18.74
C SER A 136 4.23 -6.11 -17.32
N ILE A 137 4.25 -5.22 -16.33
CA ILE A 137 4.25 -5.57 -14.90
C ILE A 137 2.98 -6.36 -14.58
N GLU A 138 1.85 -5.89 -15.11
CA GLU A 138 0.56 -6.57 -14.99
C GLU A 138 0.61 -8.01 -15.53
N TYR A 139 1.17 -8.23 -16.71
CA TYR A 139 1.30 -9.58 -17.28
C TYR A 139 2.21 -10.47 -16.44
N LYS A 140 3.34 -9.93 -15.96
CA LYS A 140 4.26 -10.68 -15.07
C LYS A 140 3.57 -11.08 -13.77
N MET A 141 2.74 -10.19 -13.22
CA MET A 141 1.93 -10.45 -12.03
C MET A 141 0.88 -11.54 -12.30
N HIS A 142 0.08 -11.40 -13.36
CA HIS A 142 -0.95 -12.38 -13.70
C HIS A 142 -0.39 -13.75 -14.03
N SER A 143 0.68 -13.82 -14.83
CA SER A 143 1.35 -15.09 -15.12
C SER A 143 1.85 -15.74 -13.83
N LYS A 144 2.46 -14.98 -12.93
CA LYS A 144 2.91 -15.52 -11.65
C LYS A 144 1.76 -16.06 -10.80
N LEU A 145 0.71 -15.28 -10.62
CA LEU A 145 -0.45 -15.67 -9.83
C LEU A 145 -1.25 -16.82 -10.45
N ASN A 146 -1.22 -16.96 -11.77
CA ASN A 146 -1.94 -18.01 -12.48
C ASN A 146 -1.16 -19.33 -12.62
N TYR A 147 0.17 -19.27 -12.64
CA TYR A 147 1.02 -20.46 -12.80
C TYR A 147 1.68 -20.92 -11.50
N SER A 148 1.62 -20.14 -10.41
CA SER A 148 2.03 -20.60 -9.08
C SER A 148 0.83 -20.95 -8.21
N SER A 149 1.05 -21.77 -7.17
CA SER A 149 0.06 -22.17 -6.16
C SER A 149 -0.35 -21.02 -5.21
N GLY A 150 -0.55 -19.82 -5.76
CA GLY A 150 -0.71 -18.57 -5.03
C GLY A 150 0.59 -17.77 -4.91
N ALA A 151 0.48 -16.55 -4.39
CA ALA A 151 1.63 -15.72 -4.08
C ALA A 151 1.53 -15.13 -2.68
N SER A 152 2.64 -14.59 -2.19
CA SER A 152 2.69 -13.89 -0.93
C SER A 152 3.26 -12.51 -1.14
N LEU A 153 2.56 -11.49 -0.65
CA LEU A 153 2.95 -10.09 -0.70
C LEU A 153 3.14 -9.53 0.71
N PHE A 154 4.10 -8.61 0.85
CA PHE A 154 4.09 -7.68 1.98
C PHE A 154 3.00 -6.61 1.75
N CYS A 155 2.48 -6.02 2.82
CA CYS A 155 1.46 -4.97 2.74
C CYS A 155 1.93 -3.76 1.91
N SER A 156 3.15 -3.28 2.13
CA SER A 156 3.74 -2.21 1.31
C SER A 156 4.07 -2.64 -0.12
N GLU A 157 4.38 -3.93 -0.35
CA GLU A 157 4.63 -4.44 -1.70
C GLU A 157 3.34 -4.46 -2.53
N PHE A 158 2.21 -4.81 -1.89
CA PHE A 158 0.89 -4.73 -2.50
C PHE A 158 0.55 -3.30 -2.95
N VAL A 159 0.73 -2.29 -2.09
CA VAL A 159 0.48 -0.89 -2.45
C VAL A 159 1.34 -0.46 -3.64
N VAL A 160 2.64 -0.78 -3.60
CA VAL A 160 3.58 -0.43 -4.67
C VAL A 160 3.20 -1.10 -5.98
N LEU A 161 2.81 -2.38 -5.96
CA LEU A 161 2.40 -3.12 -7.14
C LEU A 161 1.17 -2.50 -7.80
N CYS A 162 0.16 -2.11 -7.01
CA CYS A 162 -1.05 -1.48 -7.55
C CYS A 162 -0.72 -0.16 -8.25
N TYR A 163 0.07 0.71 -7.62
CA TYR A 163 0.50 1.98 -8.21
C TYR A 163 1.43 1.80 -9.42
N GLN A 164 2.25 0.75 -9.46
CA GLN A 164 3.08 0.44 -10.63
C GLN A 164 2.24 0.00 -11.84
N ILE A 165 1.23 -0.86 -11.62
CA ILE A 165 0.32 -1.30 -12.69
C ILE A 165 -0.55 -0.12 -13.15
N ALA A 166 -1.04 0.69 -12.21
CA ALA A 166 -1.80 1.90 -12.53
C ALA A 166 -0.99 2.87 -13.39
N LEU A 167 0.27 3.10 -13.03
CA LEU A 167 1.21 3.87 -13.84
C LEU A 167 1.42 3.26 -15.21
N GLU A 168 1.61 1.95 -15.31
CA GLU A 168 1.78 1.27 -16.59
C GLU A 168 0.56 1.45 -17.49
N ARG A 169 -0.65 1.24 -16.97
CA ARG A 169 -1.91 1.46 -17.68
C ARG A 169 -2.06 2.92 -18.12
N PHE A 170 -1.77 3.87 -17.23
CA PHE A 170 -1.82 5.31 -17.52
C PHE A 170 -0.76 5.77 -18.54
N MET A 171 0.45 5.21 -18.49
CA MET A 171 1.57 5.60 -19.36
C MET A 171 1.39 5.23 -20.82
N THR A 172 0.55 4.23 -21.10
CA THR A 172 0.13 3.95 -22.48
C THR A 172 -0.63 5.13 -23.13
N GLN A 173 -1.01 6.16 -22.35
CA GLN A 173 -1.78 7.32 -22.78
C GLN A 173 -0.95 8.62 -22.93
N GLY A 174 0.38 8.57 -22.78
CA GLY A 174 1.27 9.61 -23.35
C GLY A 174 2.02 10.55 -22.40
N ALA A 175 1.87 10.44 -21.07
CA ALA A 175 2.67 11.23 -20.12
C ALA A 175 3.47 10.36 -19.15
N VAL A 176 4.77 10.64 -19.02
CA VAL A 176 5.67 9.95 -18.10
C VAL A 176 5.93 10.82 -16.87
N HIS A 177 5.37 10.45 -15.73
CA HIS A 177 5.71 11.09 -14.45
C HIS A 177 6.91 10.37 -13.81
N GLU A 178 8.12 10.79 -14.18
CA GLU A 178 9.39 10.18 -13.71
C GLU A 178 9.49 10.12 -12.18
N ASP A 179 8.99 11.16 -11.48
CA ASP A 179 8.99 11.17 -10.01
C ASP A 179 8.07 10.11 -9.41
N LEU A 180 6.93 9.81 -10.05
CA LEU A 180 6.01 8.77 -9.59
C LEU A 180 6.60 7.38 -9.84
N ARG A 181 7.22 7.16 -11.01
CA ARG A 181 8.02 5.95 -11.28
C ARG A 181 9.11 5.74 -10.23
N ARG A 182 9.88 6.79 -9.94
CA ARG A 182 10.95 6.74 -8.93
C ARG A 182 10.38 6.43 -7.55
N THR A 183 9.28 7.04 -7.16
CA THR A 183 8.63 6.82 -5.86
C THR A 183 8.38 5.33 -5.62
N PHE A 184 7.90 4.63 -6.64
CA PHE A 184 7.54 3.21 -6.60
C PHE A 184 8.57 2.24 -7.18
N ALA A 185 9.75 2.69 -7.62
CA ALA A 185 10.84 1.83 -8.12
C ALA A 185 11.59 1.12 -6.96
N LEU A 186 10.85 0.40 -6.11
CA LEU A 186 11.36 -0.23 -4.91
C LEU A 186 12.03 -1.56 -5.22
N GLU A 187 13.18 -1.79 -4.60
CA GLU A 187 13.82 -3.10 -4.61
C GLU A 187 13.11 -4.04 -3.63
N SER A 188 13.23 -5.34 -3.84
CA SER A 188 12.50 -6.35 -3.04
C SER A 188 12.81 -6.30 -1.54
N HIS A 189 14.00 -5.81 -1.17
CA HIS A 189 14.41 -5.60 0.22
C HIS A 189 13.92 -4.26 0.81
N CYS A 190 13.36 -3.37 -0.01
CA CYS A 190 12.80 -2.08 0.41
C CYS A 190 11.28 -2.13 0.66
N TYR A 191 10.63 -3.28 0.47
CA TYR A 191 9.20 -3.46 0.76
C TYR A 191 8.93 -3.53 2.26
N ASN A 192 9.02 -2.36 2.89
CA ASN A 192 8.70 -2.11 4.29
C ASN A 192 7.81 -0.86 4.38
N PRO A 193 6.70 -0.88 5.12
CA PRO A 193 5.81 0.27 5.31
C PRO A 193 6.52 1.56 5.74
N ALA A 194 7.51 1.50 6.63
CA ALA A 194 8.27 2.66 7.06
C ALA A 194 9.10 3.26 5.90
N TYR A 195 9.68 2.40 5.06
CA TYR A 195 10.39 2.87 3.85
C TYR A 195 9.43 3.54 2.87
N LEU A 196 8.27 2.93 2.63
CA LEU A 196 7.22 3.48 1.78
C LEU A 196 6.79 4.87 2.27
N TRP A 197 6.53 5.02 3.57
CA TRP A 197 6.21 6.32 4.18
C TRP A 197 7.24 7.40 3.81
N ARG A 198 8.53 7.12 4.00
CA ARG A 198 9.60 8.09 3.69
C ARG A 198 9.69 8.42 2.20
N ARG A 199 9.33 7.48 1.33
CA ARG A 199 9.27 7.74 -0.12
C ARG A 199 8.12 8.65 -0.49
N LEU A 200 6.95 8.44 0.11
CA LEU A 200 5.77 9.26 -0.11
C LEU A 200 5.98 10.68 0.45
N GLU A 201 6.49 10.81 1.67
CA GLU A 201 6.82 12.11 2.29
C GLU A 201 7.75 12.96 1.41
N LYS A 202 8.73 12.33 0.76
CA LYS A 202 9.69 13.02 -0.11
C LYS A 202 9.23 13.18 -1.56
N SER A 203 8.09 12.61 -1.92
CA SER A 203 7.62 12.62 -3.30
C SER A 203 6.91 13.94 -3.59
N ALA A 204 7.28 14.60 -4.69
CA ALA A 204 6.53 15.77 -5.15
C ALA A 204 5.11 15.40 -5.62
N CYS A 205 4.87 14.12 -5.91
CA CYS A 205 3.60 13.60 -6.46
C CYS A 205 2.59 13.17 -5.38
N PHE A 206 2.93 13.26 -4.10
CA PHE A 206 2.04 12.90 -3.01
C PHE A 206 1.92 14.04 -2.00
N ASP A 207 0.72 14.24 -1.49
CA ASP A 207 0.45 15.11 -0.35
C ASP A 207 0.16 14.27 0.88
N PHE A 208 0.78 14.62 2.01
CA PHE A 208 0.35 14.13 3.31
C PHE A 208 -0.88 14.91 3.75
N LEU A 209 -2.02 14.22 3.93
CA LEU A 209 -3.28 14.89 4.25
C LEU A 209 -3.49 15.06 5.76
N ALA A 210 -3.24 13.99 6.51
CA ALA A 210 -3.50 13.92 7.94
C ALA A 210 -2.99 12.60 8.55
N THR A 211 -2.80 12.62 9.87
CA THR A 211 -2.88 11.42 10.71
C THR A 211 -4.29 11.30 11.30
N CYS A 212 -4.82 10.08 11.30
CA CYS A 212 -6.21 9.83 11.67
C CYS A 212 -6.38 8.64 12.62
N ARG A 213 -7.46 8.66 13.41
CA ARG A 213 -7.83 7.63 14.40
C ARG A 213 -9.35 7.50 14.46
N ASP A 214 -9.88 6.27 14.44
CA ASP A 214 -11.30 5.99 14.66
C ASP A 214 -12.27 6.89 13.87
N GLY A 215 -11.94 7.17 12.60
CA GLY A 215 -12.79 8.06 11.82
C GLY A 215 -12.62 9.56 12.11
N ARG A 216 -11.53 9.99 12.76
CA ARG A 216 -11.26 11.40 13.09
C ARG A 216 -9.83 11.82 12.71
N LYS A 217 -9.70 13.01 12.11
CA LYS A 217 -8.39 13.66 11.96
C LYS A 217 -7.85 14.06 13.34
N ILE A 218 -6.58 13.76 13.61
CA ILE A 218 -5.90 14.10 14.87
C ILE A 218 -4.71 15.04 14.69
N ALA A 219 -4.08 15.07 13.51
CA ALA A 219 -3.01 15.99 13.14
C ALA A 219 -3.04 16.24 11.62
#